data_AF-A0AAV0W712-F1
#
_entry.id   AF-A0AAV0W712-F1
#
_cell.length_a   1.000
_cell.length_b   1.000
_cell.length_c   1.000
_cell.angle_alpha   90.00
_cell.angle_beta   90.00
_cell.angle_gamma   90.00
#
_symmetry.space_group_name_H-M   'P 1'
#
loop_
_entity.id
_entity.type
_entity.pdbx_description
1 polymer ?
#
loop_
_entity_poly.entity_id
_entity_poly.type
_entity_poly.pdbx_seq_one_letter_code
_entity_poly.pdbx_strand_id
1 'polypeptide(L)'
;MGGVDHFDQMMEYYRTWLKTRKWPLKVILHLLDLSVTNSWFEYLEDCKINKVPKKKIKDLLQFRLEIGDCLTMATPPPPTCKDTEEDGEPPIKIKPPAPGDDVRLDGYHHWPSSNGP
;
A
#
# COMPACT_ATOMS: atom_id res chain seq x y z
N MET A 1 -2.41 31.41 9.94
CA MET A 1 -2.21 30.00 10.33
C MET A 1 -3.17 29.12 9.52
N GLY A 2 -3.01 29.02 8.20
CA GLY A 2 -3.92 28.20 7.36
C GLY A 2 -3.22 27.45 6.23
N GLY A 3 -1.88 27.52 6.17
CA GLY A 3 -1.12 26.81 5.14
C GLY A 3 -1.16 25.29 5.33
N VAL A 4 -1.04 24.84 6.58
CA VAL A 4 -1.12 23.41 6.92
C VAL A 4 -2.53 22.86 6.66
N ASP A 5 -3.58 23.57 7.08
CA ASP A 5 -4.97 23.14 6.85
C ASP A 5 -5.31 23.07 5.37
N HIS A 6 -4.81 24.01 4.57
CA HIS A 6 -5.01 23.99 3.13
C HIS A 6 -4.29 22.81 2.49
N PHE A 7 -3.06 22.53 2.93
CA PHE A 7 -2.30 21.38 2.44
C PHE A 7 -2.98 20.05 2.80
N ASP A 8 -3.46 19.91 4.04
CA ASP A 8 -4.22 18.75 4.49
C ASP A 8 -5.51 18.57 3.68
N GLN A 9 -6.20 19.66 3.37
CA GLN A 9 -7.37 19.64 2.49
C GLN A 9 -7.01 19.13 1.09
N MET A 10 -5.88 19.57 0.53
CA MET A 10 -5.43 19.14 -0.80
C MET A 10 -5.13 17.65 -0.86
N MET A 11 -4.48 17.10 0.17
CA MET A 11 -4.23 15.66 0.28
C MET A 11 -5.52 14.85 0.41
N GLU A 12 -6.51 15.37 1.13
CA GLU A 12 -7.76 14.63 1.37
C GLU A 12 -8.63 14.50 0.10
N TYR A 13 -8.54 15.45 -0.85
CA TYR A 13 -9.31 15.39 -2.10
C TYR A 13 -9.08 14.12 -2.93
N TYR A 14 -7.84 13.64 -2.97
CA TYR A 14 -7.44 12.48 -3.79
C TYR A 14 -6.73 11.40 -2.98
N ARG A 15 -7.03 11.32 -1.68
CA ARG A 15 -6.40 10.39 -0.74
C ARG A 15 -6.41 8.95 -1.24
N THR A 16 -5.27 8.27 -1.14
CA THR A 16 -5.20 6.83 -1.40
C THR A 16 -5.76 6.04 -0.22
N TRP A 17 -6.95 5.44 -0.38
CA TRP A 17 -7.55 4.63 0.67
C TRP A 17 -7.09 3.16 0.59
N LEU A 18 -6.44 2.68 1.64
CA LEU A 18 -6.02 1.28 1.78
C LEU A 18 -6.53 0.67 3.09
N LYS A 19 -7.37 -0.37 3.00
CA LYS A 19 -7.86 -1.12 4.16
C LYS A 19 -6.78 -2.06 4.69
N THR A 20 -5.99 -1.60 5.66
CA THR A 20 -4.96 -2.42 6.29
C THR A 20 -4.86 -2.19 7.81
N ARG A 21 -4.47 -3.23 8.55
CA ARG A 21 -4.11 -3.15 9.96
C ARG A 21 -2.65 -2.74 10.16
N LYS A 22 -1.81 -2.85 9.13
CA LYS A 22 -0.39 -2.48 9.19
C LYS A 22 -0.26 -0.95 9.12
N TRP A 23 -0.04 -0.30 10.25
CA TRP A 23 0.11 1.15 10.32
C TRP A 23 1.23 1.74 9.43
N PRO A 24 2.38 1.05 9.19
CA PRO A 24 3.44 1.64 8.36
C PRO A 24 3.00 1.88 6.91
N LEU A 25 2.15 1.00 6.36
CA LEU A 25 1.60 1.19 5.01
C LEU A 25 0.76 2.45 4.91
N LYS A 26 0.01 2.80 5.97
CA LYS A 26 -0.77 4.04 6.00
C LYS A 26 0.14 5.27 5.99
N VAL A 27 1.27 5.20 6.71
CA VAL A 27 2.28 6.28 6.74
C VAL A 27 2.96 6.42 5.39
N ILE A 28 3.37 5.31 4.75
CA ILE A 28 3.99 5.34 3.42
C ILE A 28 3.05 5.96 2.40
N LEU A 29 1.78 5.55 2.38
CA LEU A 29 0.78 6.14 1.47
C LEU A 29 0.57 7.63 1.74
N HIS A 30 0.54 8.04 3.01
CA HIS A 30 0.44 9.46 3.36
C HIS A 30 1.67 10.25 2.90
N LEU A 31 2.87 9.70 3.03
CA LEU A 31 4.10 10.34 2.53
C LEU A 31 4.12 10.46 1.00
N LEU A 32 3.55 9.48 0.28
CA LEU A 32 3.37 9.55 -1.17
C LEU A 32 2.35 10.63 -1.57
N ASP A 33 1.21 10.71 -0.88
CA ASP A 33 0.21 11.75 -1.14
C ASP A 33 0.78 13.15 -0.83
N LEU A 34 1.58 13.28 0.24
CA LEU A 34 2.33 14.48 0.61
C LEU A 34 3.35 14.87 -0.48
N SER A 35 4.15 13.93 -0.98
CA SER A 35 5.17 14.23 -2.00
C SER A 35 4.54 14.65 -3.34
N VAL A 36 3.50 13.95 -3.79
CA VAL A 36 2.77 14.29 -5.03
C VAL A 36 2.17 15.69 -4.95
N THR A 37 1.54 16.02 -3.82
CA THR A 37 0.92 17.35 -3.63
C THR A 37 1.98 18.45 -3.61
N ASN A 38 3.11 18.23 -2.95
CA ASN A 38 4.24 19.17 -2.95
C ASN A 38 4.84 19.36 -4.35
N SER A 39 5.07 18.27 -5.09
CA SER A 39 5.57 18.36 -6.48
C SER A 39 4.59 19.06 -7.42
N TRP A 40 3.28 18.95 -7.17
CA TRP A 40 2.29 19.73 -7.93
C TRP A 40 2.41 21.23 -7.66
N PHE A 41 2.62 21.64 -6.40
CA PHE A 41 2.87 23.06 -6.09
C PHE A 41 4.15 23.58 -6.75
N GLU A 42 5.23 22.78 -6.73
CA GLU A 42 6.48 23.11 -7.44
C GLU A 42 6.23 23.24 -8.95
N TYR A 43 5.49 22.31 -9.56
CA TYR A 43 5.06 22.39 -10.95
C TYR A 43 4.26 23.66 -11.26
N LEU A 44 3.37 24.10 -10.36
CA LEU A 44 2.61 25.34 -10.52
C LEU A 44 3.53 26.56 -10.49
N GLU A 45 4.52 26.61 -9.60
CA GLU A 45 5.51 27.68 -9.55
C GLU A 45 6.36 27.71 -10.83
N ASP A 46 6.83 26.55 -11.29
CA ASP A 46 7.57 26.43 -12.55
C ASP A 46 6.74 26.89 -13.75
N CYS A 47 5.44 26.57 -13.78
CA CYS A 47 4.54 27.06 -14.82
C CYS A 47 4.41 28.59 -14.80
N LYS A 48 4.41 29.22 -13.62
CA LYS A 48 4.39 30.69 -13.50
C LYS A 48 5.69 31.30 -14.02
N ILE A 49 6.83 30.76 -13.61
CA ILE A 49 8.16 31.23 -14.03
C ILE A 49 8.31 31.11 -15.55
N ASN A 50 7.90 29.99 -16.12
CA ASN A 50 7.98 29.71 -17.56
C ASN A 50 6.84 30.32 -18.39
N LYS A 51 5.94 31.10 -17.77
CA LYS A 51 4.79 31.76 -18.41
C LYS A 51 3.91 30.81 -19.21
N VAL A 52 3.69 29.61 -18.68
CA VAL A 52 2.81 28.60 -19.29
C VAL A 52 1.38 29.13 -19.31
N PRO A 53 0.67 29.07 -20.46
CA PRO A 53 -0.73 29.48 -20.52
C PRO A 53 -1.58 28.68 -19.53
N LYS A 54 -2.45 29.34 -18.76
CA LYS A 54 -3.30 28.69 -17.74
C LYS A 54 -4.10 27.49 -18.27
N LYS A 55 -4.51 27.52 -19.54
CA LYS A 55 -5.23 26.42 -20.21
C LYS A 55 -4.42 25.13 -20.36
N LYS A 56 -3.08 25.22 -20.26
CA LYS A 56 -2.16 24.09 -20.37
C LYS A 56 -1.64 23.60 -19.01
N ILE A 57 -1.95 24.32 -17.93
CA ILE A 57 -1.54 23.93 -16.58
C ILE A 57 -2.47 22.80 -16.13
N LYS A 58 -1.88 21.70 -15.68
CA LYS A 58 -2.62 20.53 -15.20
C LYS A 58 -3.18 20.80 -13.80
N ASP A 59 -4.44 20.39 -13.60
CA ASP A 59 -4.99 20.31 -12.24
C ASP A 59 -4.32 19.15 -11.47
N LEU A 60 -4.56 19.08 -10.16
CA LEU A 60 -3.92 18.09 -9.29
C LEU A 60 -4.26 16.65 -9.70
N LEU A 61 -5.48 16.39 -10.15
CA LEU A 61 -5.90 15.05 -10.57
C LEU A 61 -5.17 14.60 -11.85
N GLN A 62 -5.14 15.45 -12.86
CA GLN A 62 -4.46 15.16 -14.13
C GLN A 62 -2.96 14.96 -13.90
N PHE A 63 -2.34 15.81 -13.07
CA PHE A 63 -0.94 15.66 -12.68
C PHE A 63 -0.68 14.31 -11.99
N ARG A 64 -1.56 13.90 -11.08
CA ARG A 64 -1.44 12.62 -10.37
C ARG A 64 -1.64 11.40 -11.27
N LEU A 65 -2.57 11.47 -12.22
CA LEU A 65 -2.76 10.41 -13.22
C LEU A 65 -1.52 10.23 -14.10
N GLU A 66 -0.93 11.33 -14.55
CA GLU A 66 0.29 11.28 -15.37
C GLU A 66 1.48 10.69 -14.60
N ILE A 67 1.62 10.98 -13.30
CA ILE A 67 2.62 10.30 -12.45
C ILE A 67 2.36 8.79 -12.42
N GLY A 68 1.10 8.38 -12.26
CA GLY A 68 0.70 6.97 -12.29
C GLY A 68 1.07 6.29 -13.62
N ASP A 69 0.75 6.93 -14.74
CA ASP A 69 1.11 6.44 -16.07
C ASP A 69 2.63 6.33 -16.23
N CYS A 70 3.39 7.35 -15.81
CA CYS A 70 4.85 7.33 -15.87
C CYS A 70 5.44 6.16 -15.05
N LEU A 71 4.95 5.95 -13.83
CA LEU A 71 5.46 4.89 -12.94
C LEU A 71 5.10 3.49 -13.42
N THR A 72 3.92 3.32 -14.01
CA THR A 72 3.45 2.03 -14.52
C THR A 72 4.11 1.67 -15.85
N MET A 73 4.36 2.64 -16.74
CA MET A 73 5.09 2.43 -17.99
C MET A 73 6.59 2.20 -17.76
N ALA A 74 7.17 2.81 -16.73
CA ALA A 74 8.59 2.65 -16.40
C ALA A 74 8.93 1.27 -15.81
N THR A 75 7.92 0.54 -15.31
CA THR A 75 8.12 -0.80 -14.75
C THR A 75 7.81 -1.82 -15.83
N PRO A 76 8.77 -2.68 -16.26
CA PRO A 76 8.43 -3.81 -17.11
C PRO A 76 7.35 -4.63 -16.41
N PRO A 77 6.36 -5.17 -17.14
CA PRO A 77 5.29 -5.94 -16.53
C PRO A 77 5.94 -7.02 -15.65
N PRO A 78 5.44 -7.22 -14.40
CA PRO A 78 5.92 -8.32 -13.60
C PRO A 78 5.82 -9.59 -14.46
N PRO A 79 6.80 -10.51 -14.39
CA PRO A 79 6.67 -11.78 -15.10
C PRO A 79 5.29 -12.30 -14.76
N THR A 80 4.47 -12.54 -15.78
CA THR A 80 3.18 -13.17 -15.59
C THR A 80 3.48 -14.44 -14.80
N CYS A 81 3.20 -14.43 -13.50
CA CYS A 81 2.83 -15.66 -12.84
C CYS A 81 1.65 -16.08 -13.69
N LYS A 82 1.89 -17.03 -14.60
CA LYS A 82 0.83 -17.91 -15.01
C LYS A 82 0.43 -18.52 -13.68
N ASP A 83 -0.57 -17.93 -13.06
CA ASP A 83 -1.47 -18.69 -12.22
C ASP A 83 -1.97 -19.75 -13.19
N THR A 84 -1.19 -20.82 -13.31
CA THR A 84 -1.73 -22.07 -13.78
C THR A 84 -2.87 -22.28 -12.80
N GLU A 85 -4.09 -22.08 -13.27
CA GLU A 85 -5.25 -22.70 -12.65
C GLU A 85 -4.98 -24.21 -12.75
N GLU A 86 -4.07 -24.71 -11.91
CA GLU A 86 -4.16 -26.07 -11.47
C GLU A 86 -5.48 -26.10 -10.71
N ASP A 87 -6.43 -26.88 -11.22
CA ASP A 87 -7.62 -27.39 -10.55
C ASP A 87 -7.22 -28.21 -9.30
N GLY A 88 -6.42 -27.59 -8.42
CA GLY A 88 -5.99 -28.12 -7.15
C GLY A 88 -7.01 -27.68 -6.11
N GLU A 89 -7.72 -28.66 -5.55
CA GLU A 89 -8.49 -28.51 -4.32
C GLU A 89 -7.72 -27.64 -3.29
N PRO A 90 -8.38 -26.72 -2.59
CA PRO A 90 -7.72 -25.86 -1.62
C PRO A 90 -6.93 -26.70 -0.61
N PRO A 91 -5.72 -26.26 -0.18
CA PRO A 91 -4.88 -27.07 0.68
C PRO A 91 -5.65 -27.40 1.96
N ILE A 92 -5.91 -28.70 2.15
CA ILE A 92 -6.54 -29.21 3.37
C ILE A 92 -5.66 -28.74 4.53
N LYS A 93 -6.22 -27.90 5.39
CA LYS A 93 -5.58 -27.53 6.66
C LYS A 93 -5.55 -28.78 7.53
N ILE A 94 -4.50 -29.59 7.40
CA ILE A 94 -4.25 -30.71 8.29
C ILE A 94 -3.97 -30.09 9.66
N LYS A 95 -4.99 -30.07 10.53
CA LYS A 95 -4.76 -29.83 11.94
C LYS A 95 -3.82 -30.95 12.40
N PRO A 96 -2.72 -30.65 13.12
CA PRO A 96 -1.91 -31.72 13.70
C PRO A 96 -2.84 -32.64 14.49
N PRO A 97 -2.69 -33.97 14.37
CA PRO A 97 -3.54 -34.90 15.10
C PRO A 97 -3.47 -34.55 16.58
N ALA A 98 -4.64 -34.50 17.23
CA ALA A 98 -4.67 -34.32 18.67
C ALA A 98 -3.81 -35.43 19.31
N PRO A 99 -2.99 -35.11 20.34
CA PRO A 99 -2.27 -36.13 21.09
C PRO A 99 -3.22 -37.22 21.57
N GLY A 100 -2.75 -38.46 21.65
CA GLY A 100 -3.54 -39.59 22.13
C GLY A 100 -4.08 -39.36 23.54
N ASP A 101 -5.12 -40.09 23.92
CA ASP A 101 -5.77 -39.93 25.23
C ASP A 101 -4.82 -40.28 26.40
N ASP A 102 -3.83 -41.14 26.14
CA ASP A 102 -2.73 -41.47 27.02
C ASP A 102 -1.86 -40.24 27.35
N VAL A 103 -1.63 -39.37 26.37
CA VAL A 103 -0.89 -38.11 26.55
C VAL A 103 -1.82 -37.01 27.10
N ARG A 104 -3.10 -36.99 26.73
CA ARG A 104 -4.03 -35.93 27.20
C ARG A 104 -4.43 -36.07 28.66
N LEU A 105 -4.41 -37.29 29.21
CA LEU A 105 -4.92 -37.62 30.54
C LEU A 105 -3.82 -38.08 31.52
N ASP A 106 -2.54 -37.93 31.16
CA ASP A 106 -1.40 -38.37 31.99
C ASP A 106 -1.25 -37.60 33.32
N GLY A 107 -2.05 -36.55 33.54
CA GLY A 107 -2.05 -35.74 34.75
C GLY A 107 -0.88 -34.75 34.85
N TYR A 108 -0.01 -34.68 33.82
CA TYR A 108 1.06 -33.69 33.73
C TYR A 108 0.63 -32.56 32.80
N HIS A 109 0.76 -31.31 33.28
CA HIS A 109 0.50 -30.13 32.46
C HIS A 109 1.59 -30.01 31.40
N HIS A 110 1.29 -30.47 30.18
CA HIS A 110 2.13 -30.33 29.00
C HIS A 110 2.26 -28.86 28.61
N TRP A 111 3.20 -28.16 29.24
CA TRP A 111 3.55 -26.80 28.84
C TRP A 111 4.35 -26.86 27.53
N PRO A 112 4.05 -26.01 26.53
CA PRO A 112 4.86 -25.95 25.33
C PRO A 112 6.30 -25.58 25.71
N SER A 113 7.21 -26.54 25.56
CA SER A 113 8.63 -26.29 25.71
C SER A 113 9.06 -25.46 24.51
N SER A 114 9.52 -24.23 24.76
CA SER A 114 10.18 -23.40 23.76
C SER A 114 11.54 -24.01 23.45
N ASN A 115 11.57 -25.06 22.63
CA ASN A 115 12.82 -25.51 22.03
C ASN A 115 13.09 -24.66 20.79
N GLY A 116 13.91 -23.64 21.00
CA GLY A 116 14.74 -23.03 19.97
C GLY A 116 15.88 -22.27 20.65
N PRO A 117 17.05 -22.13 20.01
CA PRO A 117 17.56 -22.76 18.79
C PRO A 117 18.34 -24.06 19.03
#